data_AF-A0A2U1FES7-F1
#
_entry.id   AF-A0A2U1FES7-F1
#
_cell.length_a   1.000
_cell.length_b   1.000
_cell.length_c   1.000
_cell.angle_alpha   90.00
_cell.angle_beta   90.00
_cell.angle_gamma   90.00
#
_symmetry.space_group_name_H-M   'P 1'
#
loop_
_entity.id
_entity.type
_entity.pdbx_description
1 polymer ?
#
loop_
_entity_poly.entity_id
_entity_poly.type
_entity_poly.pdbx_seq_one_letter_code
_entity_poly.pdbx_strand_id
1 'polypeptide(L)'
;MAVSFKVRERKVKINGKAVKIRFAQSVKTGDMDLLEICDLTSKISAVSEGDVRSVLNTLTDLIIGGLRQGRSVALGELGRFRISLSSKAALEGETFTAENIRRARVTFYPGGEIRRACREIRLKGINQIRPEEQPVTPPVTPPSHDGGAEGSIGGGL
;
A
#
# COMPACT_ATOMS: atom_id res chain seq x y z
N MET A 1 -20.34 6.75 -5.73
CA MET A 1 -19.13 6.78 -6.61
C MET A 1 -18.22 5.61 -6.24
N ALA A 2 -17.41 5.10 -7.17
CA ALA A 2 -16.51 3.98 -6.94
C ALA A 2 -15.06 4.33 -7.35
N VAL A 3 -14.08 3.91 -6.57
CA VAL A 3 -12.66 4.10 -6.89
C VAL A 3 -12.22 3.01 -7.86
N SER A 4 -11.63 3.44 -8.97
CA SER A 4 -11.15 2.52 -10.00
C SER A 4 -9.82 1.89 -9.59
N PHE A 5 -9.62 0.60 -9.87
CA PHE A 5 -8.33 -0.06 -9.70
C PHE A 5 -7.96 -0.90 -10.92
N LYS A 6 -6.65 -1.04 -11.13
CA LYS A 6 -6.05 -1.94 -12.13
C LYS A 6 -5.21 -3.00 -11.43
N VAL A 7 -5.15 -4.20 -12.00
CA VAL A 7 -4.26 -5.25 -11.50
C VAL A 7 -2.88 -5.09 -12.16
N ARG A 8 -1.81 -5.12 -11.37
CA ARG A 8 -0.43 -5.14 -11.87
C ARG A 8 0.31 -6.36 -11.36
N GLU A 9 1.22 -6.88 -12.18
CA GLU A 9 2.12 -7.95 -11.79
C GLU A 9 3.49 -7.38 -11.42
N ARG A 10 4.10 -7.90 -10.35
CA ARG A 10 5.50 -7.66 -10.01
C ARG A 10 6.16 -8.99 -9.64
N LYS A 11 7.38 -9.19 -10.13
CA LYS A 11 8.22 -10.31 -9.70
C LYS A 11 8.82 -9.95 -8.33
N VAL A 12 8.56 -10.78 -7.33
CA VAL A 12 9.13 -10.64 -5.99
C VAL A 12 9.84 -11.93 -5.63
N LYS A 13 10.97 -11.84 -4.93
CA LYS A 13 11.65 -13.01 -4.37
C LYS A 13 11.03 -13.31 -3.00
N ILE A 14 10.34 -14.43 -2.88
CA ILE A 14 9.87 -14.98 -1.59
C ILE A 14 10.69 -16.25 -1.35
N ASN A 15 11.40 -16.33 -0.24
CA ASN A 15 12.27 -17.46 0.12
C ASN A 15 13.25 -17.86 -1.00
N GLY A 16 13.86 -16.88 -1.66
CA GLY A 16 14.81 -17.09 -2.75
C GLY A 16 14.21 -17.44 -4.12
N LYS A 17 12.92 -17.78 -4.21
CA LYS A 17 12.23 -18.09 -5.48
C LYS A 17 11.54 -16.85 -6.05
N ALA A 18 11.68 -16.64 -7.37
CA ALA A 18 11.01 -15.56 -8.07
C ALA A 18 9.54 -15.92 -8.35
N VAL A 19 8.61 -15.27 -7.65
CA VAL A 19 7.16 -15.47 -7.81
C VAL A 19 6.55 -14.21 -8.45
N LYS A 20 5.66 -14.39 -9.43
CA LYS A 20 4.84 -13.30 -9.97
C LYS A 20 3.68 -13.05 -9.00
N ILE A 21 3.64 -11.86 -8.41
CA ILE A 21 2.57 -11.43 -7.51
C ILE A 21 1.70 -10.41 -8.23
N ARG A 22 0.38 -10.60 -8.15
CA ARG A 22 -0.61 -9.64 -8.63
C ARG A 22 -1.06 -8.75 -7.48
N PHE A 23 -1.09 -7.44 -7.69
CA PHE A 23 -1.58 -6.47 -6.71
C PHE A 23 -2.51 -5.46 -7.37
N ALA A 24 -3.53 -5.03 -6.64
CA ALA A 24 -4.40 -3.94 -7.05
C ALA A 24 -3.67 -2.60 -6.87
N GLN A 25 -3.76 -1.74 -7.88
CA GLN A 25 -3.30 -0.36 -7.82
C GLN A 25 -4.49 0.55 -8.11
N SER A 26 -4.77 1.51 -7.22
CA SER A 26 -5.78 2.53 -7.47
C SER A 26 -5.43 3.35 -8.70
N VAL A 27 -6.45 3.75 -9.44
CA VAL A 27 -6.34 4.61 -10.62
C VAL A 27 -6.82 5.98 -10.19
N LYS A 28 -5.90 6.94 -10.21
CA LYS A 28 -6.18 8.34 -9.89
C LYS A 28 -7.10 8.92 -10.96
N THR A 29 -8.25 9.45 -10.55
CA THR A 29 -9.27 10.02 -11.46
C THR A 29 -9.08 11.52 -11.68
N GLY A 30 -8.44 12.22 -10.74
CA GLY A 30 -8.15 13.65 -10.81
C GLY A 30 -7.41 14.12 -9.57
N ASP A 31 -7.15 15.41 -9.52
CA ASP A 31 -6.69 16.14 -8.35
C ASP A 31 -7.75 17.15 -7.96
N MET A 32 -7.93 17.36 -6.65
CA MET A 32 -8.67 18.50 -6.12
C MET A 32 -7.64 19.45 -5.53
N ASP A 33 -7.52 20.64 -6.11
CA ASP A 33 -6.50 21.62 -5.74
C ASP A 33 -6.99 22.61 -4.69
N LEU A 34 -6.09 23.46 -4.18
CA LEU A 34 -6.43 24.44 -3.15
C LEU A 34 -7.49 25.45 -3.64
N LEU A 35 -7.45 25.82 -4.92
CA LEU A 35 -8.39 26.77 -5.50
C LEU A 35 -9.80 26.18 -5.54
N GLU A 36 -9.93 24.95 -6.01
CA GLU A 36 -11.19 24.20 -6.02
C GLU A 36 -11.73 24.00 -4.60
N ILE A 37 -10.88 23.68 -3.62
CA ILE A 37 -11.30 23.57 -2.22
C ILE A 37 -11.83 24.91 -1.70
N CYS A 38 -11.16 26.02 -1.98
CA CYS A 38 -11.60 27.33 -1.50
C CYS A 38 -12.91 27.75 -2.18
N ASP A 39 -13.05 27.54 -3.49
CA ASP A 39 -14.27 27.81 -4.25
C ASP A 39 -15.44 26.98 -3.72
N LEU A 40 -15.29 25.66 -3.61
CA LEU A 40 -16.32 24.76 -3.07
C LEU A 40 -16.71 25.12 -1.64
N THR A 41 -15.73 25.47 -0.79
CA THR A 41 -15.98 25.87 0.60
C THR A 41 -16.76 27.19 0.66
N SER A 42 -16.42 28.16 -0.17
CA SER A 42 -17.13 29.44 -0.23
C SER A 42 -18.58 29.30 -0.72
N LYS A 43 -18.86 28.30 -1.57
CA LYS A 43 -20.22 28.01 -2.05
C LYS A 43 -21.12 27.36 -1.00
N ILE A 44 -20.54 26.61 -0.06
CA ILE A 44 -21.29 25.90 0.99
C ILE A 44 -21.27 26.61 2.34
N SER A 45 -20.54 27.73 2.46
CA SER A 45 -20.37 28.48 3.71
C SER A 45 -20.52 29.98 3.47
N ALA A 46 -20.57 30.78 4.54
CA ALA A 46 -20.61 32.24 4.45
C ALA A 46 -19.20 32.88 4.40
N VAL A 47 -18.16 32.09 4.09
CA VAL A 47 -16.75 32.52 4.15
C VAL A 47 -16.23 32.78 2.75
N SER A 48 -15.52 33.89 2.53
CA SER A 48 -14.95 34.20 1.22
C SER A 48 -13.81 33.24 0.84
N GLU A 49 -13.56 33.06 -0.46
CA GLU A 49 -12.43 32.24 -0.93
C GLU A 49 -11.08 32.71 -0.34
N GLY A 50 -10.90 34.03 -0.24
CA GLY A 50 -9.69 34.65 0.32
C GLY A 50 -9.50 34.30 1.80
N ASP A 51 -10.58 34.32 2.57
CA ASP A 51 -10.54 33.97 3.99
C ASP A 51 -10.23 32.48 4.19
N VAL A 52 -10.84 31.59 3.43
CA VAL A 52 -10.55 30.14 3.48
C VAL A 52 -9.08 29.89 3.18
N ARG A 53 -8.55 30.51 2.12
CA ARG A 53 -7.13 30.39 1.75
C ARG A 53 -6.21 30.89 2.87
N SER A 54 -6.54 32.04 3.47
CA SER A 54 -5.78 32.62 4.58
C SER A 54 -5.73 31.69 5.79
N VAL A 55 -6.87 31.09 6.16
CA VAL A 55 -6.97 30.13 7.26
C VAL A 55 -6.14 28.88 7.00
N LEU A 56 -6.19 28.32 5.78
CA LEU A 56 -5.41 27.12 5.43
C LEU A 56 -3.89 27.39 5.44
N ASN A 57 -3.46 28.57 5.01
CA ASN A 57 -2.05 28.98 5.09
C ASN A 57 -1.61 29.15 6.54
N THR A 58 -2.40 29.87 7.35
CA THR A 58 -2.11 30.07 8.78
C THR A 58 -2.05 28.73 9.52
N LEU A 59 -2.96 27.80 9.21
CA LEU A 59 -2.98 26.46 9.77
C LEU A 59 -1.71 25.67 9.41
N THR A 60 -1.26 25.77 8.16
CA THR A 60 0.02 25.18 7.72
C THR A 60 1.18 25.67 8.58
N ASP A 61 1.27 26.97 8.85
CA ASP A 61 2.33 27.56 9.66
C ASP A 61 2.27 27.07 11.12
N LEU A 62 1.07 26.97 11.69
CA LEU A 62 0.86 26.42 13.04
C LEU A 62 1.29 24.95 13.13
N ILE A 63 1.00 24.14 12.11
CA ILE A 63 1.44 22.75 12.05
C ILE A 63 2.97 22.68 12.00
N ILE A 64 3.61 23.48 11.15
CA ILE A 64 5.08 23.55 11.05
C ILE A 64 5.69 23.94 12.40
N GLY A 65 5.14 24.97 13.04
CA GLY A 65 5.58 25.43 14.37
C GLY A 65 5.46 24.34 15.43
N GLY A 66 4.33 23.64 15.48
CA GLY A 66 4.11 22.54 16.41
C GLY A 66 5.06 21.36 16.18
N LEU A 67 5.27 20.96 14.92
CA LEU A 67 6.17 19.87 14.57
C LEU A 67 7.63 20.20 14.89
N ARG A 68 8.08 21.44 14.68
CA ARG A 68 9.44 21.90 15.06
C ARG A 68 9.72 21.76 16.55
N GLN A 69 8.69 21.84 17.38
CA GLN A 69 8.77 21.64 18.83
C GLN A 69 8.64 20.17 19.24
N GLY A 70 8.61 19.23 18.29
CA GLY A 70 8.42 17.80 18.54
C GLY A 70 6.99 17.41 18.94
N ARG A 71 6.02 18.32 18.83
CA ARG A 71 4.63 18.06 19.22
C ARG A 71 3.89 17.31 18.12
N SER A 72 2.93 16.47 18.53
CA SER A 72 1.90 15.96 17.62
C SER A 72 0.80 17.02 17.52
N VAL A 73 0.44 17.43 16.30
CA VAL A 73 -0.61 18.42 16.05
C VAL A 73 -1.87 17.69 15.62
N ALA A 74 -2.93 17.73 16.43
CA ALA A 74 -4.21 17.10 16.14
C ALA A 74 -5.25 18.14 15.70
N LEU A 75 -5.96 17.86 14.61
CA LEU A 75 -6.94 18.73 13.98
C LEU A 75 -8.33 18.05 13.99
N GLY A 76 -8.77 17.63 15.17
CA GLY A 76 -10.05 16.95 15.35
C GLY A 76 -10.22 15.73 14.44
N GLU A 77 -11.34 15.68 13.72
CA GLU A 77 -11.70 14.58 12.82
C GLU A 77 -10.88 14.51 11.53
N LEU A 78 -10.16 15.58 11.17
CA LEU A 78 -9.22 15.52 10.06
C LEU A 78 -8.11 14.52 10.38
N GLY A 79 -7.58 14.56 11.60
CA GLY A 79 -6.55 13.63 12.05
C GLY A 79 -5.42 14.32 12.80
N ARG A 80 -4.21 13.77 12.69
CA ARG A 80 -3.03 14.33 13.36
C ARG A 80 -1.74 14.21 12.55
N PHE A 81 -0.89 15.21 12.68
CA PHE A 81 0.47 15.22 12.18
C PHE A 81 1.44 14.89 13.32
N ARG A 82 2.37 13.97 13.09
CA ARG A 82 3.48 13.71 14.01
C ARG A 82 4.77 13.45 13.27
N ILE A 83 5.89 13.69 13.94
CA ILE A 83 7.20 13.27 13.47
C ILE A 83 7.37 11.78 13.77
N SER A 84 7.84 11.03 12.76
CA SER A 84 8.26 9.64 12.87
C SER A 84 9.73 9.55 12.51
N LEU A 85 10.50 8.86 13.34
CA LEU A 85 11.92 8.61 13.12
C LEU A 85 12.10 7.21 12.56
N SER A 86 13.03 7.05 11.62
CA SER A 86 13.57 5.76 11.23
C SER A 86 15.05 5.72 11.58
N SER A 87 15.52 4.59 12.12
CA SER A 87 16.92 4.40 12.51
C SER A 87 17.46 3.05 12.01
N LYS A 88 18.77 2.90 12.03
CA LYS A 88 19.42 1.58 12.00
C LYS A 88 19.18 0.91 13.36
N ALA A 89 18.85 -0.39 13.34
CA ALA A 89 18.84 -1.17 14.57
C ALA A 89 20.28 -1.27 15.09
N ALA A 90 20.46 -1.10 16.40
CA ALA A 90 21.71 -1.35 17.11
C ALA A 90 21.54 -2.66 17.88
N LEU A 91 22.61 -3.46 17.97
CA LEU A 91 22.61 -4.69 18.75
C LEU A 91 22.65 -4.39 20.25
N GLU A 92 22.29 -5.38 21.06
CA GLU A 92 22.29 -5.25 22.52
C GLU A 92 23.73 -4.98 23.02
N GLY A 93 23.93 -3.84 23.69
CA GLY A 93 25.24 -3.37 24.15
C GLY A 93 25.93 -2.33 23.26
N GLU A 94 25.43 -2.05 22.05
CA GLU A 94 25.95 -0.97 21.22
C GLU A 94 25.41 0.41 21.65
N THR A 95 26.26 1.44 21.61
CA THR A 95 25.84 2.82 21.89
C THR A 95 24.95 3.35 20.76
N PHE A 96 23.67 3.59 21.06
CA PHE A 96 22.75 4.24 20.12
C PHE A 96 22.94 5.76 20.19
N THR A 97 23.38 6.36 19.08
CA THR A 97 23.58 7.81 18.96
C THR A 97 22.66 8.41 17.89
N ALA A 98 22.64 9.75 17.79
CA ALA A 98 21.84 10.45 16.78
C ALA A 98 22.23 10.06 15.33
N GLU A 99 23.46 9.58 15.10
CA GLU A 99 23.93 9.11 13.79
C GLU A 99 23.24 7.81 13.33
N ASN A 100 22.69 7.03 14.28
CA ASN A 100 21.89 5.85 13.95
C ASN A 100 20.53 6.24 13.35
N ILE A 101 20.05 7.47 13.56
CA ILE A 101 18.80 7.99 13.00
C ILE A 101 19.01 8.27 11.51
N ARG A 102 18.30 7.51 10.67
CA ARG A 102 18.37 7.60 9.21
C ARG A 102 17.60 8.81 8.69
N ARG A 103 16.38 9.03 9.21
CA ARG A 103 15.49 10.08 8.71
C ARG A 103 14.38 10.41 9.70
N ALA A 104 14.07 11.70 9.83
CA ALA A 104 12.81 12.19 10.35
C ALA A 104 11.83 12.43 9.20
N ARG A 105 10.57 12.01 9.35
CA ARG A 105 9.49 12.28 8.40
C ARG A 105 8.22 12.71 9.12
N VAL A 106 7.46 13.60 8.50
CA VAL A 106 6.10 13.94 8.96
C VAL A 106 5.17 12.83 8.50
N THR A 107 4.35 12.31 9.42
CA THR A 107 3.32 11.32 9.13
C THR A 107 1.96 11.88 9.52
N PHE A 108 1.03 11.87 8.57
CA PHE A 108 -0.37 12.17 8.81
C PHE A 108 -1.13 10.89 9.15
N TYR A 109 -1.86 10.92 10.26
CA TYR A 109 -2.77 9.86 10.66
C TYR A 109 -4.19 10.36 10.44
N PRO A 110 -4.95 9.78 9.50
CA PRO A 110 -6.32 10.22 9.23
C PRO A 110 -7.19 10.01 10.47
N GLY A 111 -8.13 10.94 10.73
CA GLY A 111 -9.08 10.85 11.84
C GLY A 111 -10.10 9.70 11.71
N GLY A 112 -11.00 9.59 12.68
CA GLY A 112 -11.96 8.48 12.76
C GLY A 112 -12.90 8.45 11.56
N GLU A 113 -13.50 9.60 11.26
CA GLU A 113 -14.45 9.79 10.15
C GLU A 113 -13.83 9.44 8.79
N ILE A 114 -12.62 9.96 8.49
CA ILE A 114 -11.93 9.69 7.23
C ILE A 114 -11.62 8.20 7.08
N ARG A 115 -11.20 7.54 8.16
CA ARG A 115 -10.97 6.08 8.14
C ARG A 115 -12.26 5.31 7.92
N ARG A 116 -13.40 5.75 8.48
CA ARG A 116 -14.70 5.12 8.26
C ARG A 116 -15.12 5.27 6.80
N ALA A 117 -15.13 6.50 6.30
CA ALA A 117 -15.47 6.78 4.91
C ALA A 117 -14.62 5.96 3.93
N CYS A 118 -13.32 5.81 4.20
CA CYS A 118 -12.42 4.99 3.38
C CYS A 118 -12.83 3.50 3.30
N ARG A 119 -13.42 2.92 4.35
CA ARG A 119 -13.87 1.53 4.35
C ARG A 119 -15.15 1.31 3.54
N GLU A 120 -15.95 2.36 3.37
CA GLU A 120 -17.23 2.33 2.67
C GLU A 120 -17.08 2.54 1.15
N ILE A 121 -15.87 2.91 0.69
CA ILE A 121 -15.58 3.13 -0.73
C ILE A 121 -15.76 1.83 -1.51
N ARG A 122 -16.63 1.87 -2.53
CA ARG A 122 -16.78 0.77 -3.50
C ARG A 122 -15.62 0.79 -4.51
N LEU A 123 -15.10 -0.39 -4.84
CA LEU A 123 -14.00 -0.55 -5.80
C LEU A 123 -14.51 -1.07 -7.15
N LYS A 124 -14.02 -0.49 -8.25
CA LYS A 124 -14.35 -0.90 -9.64
C LYS A 124 -13.08 -1.30 -10.40
N GLY A 125 -13.02 -2.52 -10.90
CA GLY A 125 -11.89 -2.97 -11.74
C GLY A 125 -12.01 -2.40 -13.16
N ILE A 126 -10.95 -1.81 -13.69
CA ILE A 126 -10.95 -1.23 -15.06
C ILE A 126 -10.11 -2.01 -16.07
N ASN A 127 -9.36 -3.03 -15.65
CA ASN A 127 -8.64 -3.98 -16.51
C ASN A 127 -8.22 -5.18 -15.64
N GLN A 128 -9.03 -6.24 -15.64
CA GLN A 128 -8.65 -7.50 -15.01
C GLN A 128 -7.78 -8.29 -15.97
N ILE A 129 -6.53 -8.55 -15.59
CA ILE A 129 -5.68 -9.52 -16.31
C ILE A 129 -6.39 -10.87 -16.14
N ARG A 130 -6.95 -11.42 -17.22
CA ARG A 130 -7.49 -12.80 -17.21
C ARG A 130 -6.34 -13.73 -16.83
N PRO A 131 -6.56 -14.74 -15.97
CA PRO A 131 -5.59 -15.81 -15.81
C PRO A 131 -5.26 -16.37 -17.21
N GLU A 132 -4.00 -16.38 -17.62
CA GLU A 132 -3.57 -17.25 -18.72
C GLU A 132 -3.97 -18.67 -18.32
N GLU A 133 -4.84 -19.31 -19.11
CA GLU A 133 -5.08 -20.74 -19.03
C GLU A 133 -3.73 -21.43 -19.17
N GLN A 134 -3.37 -22.25 -18.18
CA GLN A 134 -2.21 -23.11 -18.29
C GLN A 134 -2.40 -23.97 -19.54
N PRO A 135 -1.40 -24.08 -20.44
CA PRO A 135 -1.52 -24.99 -21.57
C PRO A 135 -1.72 -26.39 -21.02
N VAL A 136 -2.89 -26.96 -21.27
CA VAL A 136 -3.24 -28.33 -20.89
C VAL A 136 -2.30 -29.24 -21.68
N THR A 137 -1.25 -29.74 -21.03
CA THR A 137 -0.42 -30.79 -21.63
C THR A 137 -1.31 -32.02 -21.84
N PRO A 138 -1.35 -32.60 -23.06
CA PRO A 138 -2.17 -33.78 -23.31
C PRO A 138 -1.73 -34.96 -22.42
N PRO A 139 -2.66 -35.87 -22.04
CA PRO A 139 -2.35 -36.95 -21.12
C PRO A 139 -1.36 -37.93 -21.76
N VAL A 140 -0.28 -38.24 -21.04
CA VAL A 140 0.64 -39.31 -21.38
C VAL A 140 -0.07 -40.65 -21.14
N THR A 141 -0.33 -41.39 -22.21
CA THR A 141 -0.85 -42.76 -22.17
C THR A 141 0.13 -43.66 -21.39
N PRO A 142 -0.31 -44.45 -20.40
CA PRO A 142 0.57 -45.40 -19.73
C PRO A 142 1.00 -46.51 -20.72
N PRO A 143 2.25 -46.99 -20.66
CA PRO A 143 2.68 -48.10 -21.51
C PRO A 143 1.96 -49.39 -21.10
N SER A 144 1.36 -50.03 -22.10
CA SER A 144 0.79 -51.37 -22.07
C SER A 144 1.86 -52.40 -21.68
N HIS A 145 1.64 -53.13 -20.59
CA HIS A 145 2.36 -54.36 -20.29
C HIS A 145 1.86 -55.47 -21.22
N ASP A 146 2.77 -56.00 -22.05
CA ASP A 146 2.61 -57.30 -22.70
C ASP A 146 3.88 -58.12 -22.47
N GLY A 147 3.69 -59.41 -22.21
CA GLY A 147 4.60 -60.27 -21.44
C GLY A 147 5.82 -60.83 -22.17
N GLY A 148 6.71 -61.45 -21.37
CA GLY A 148 7.83 -62.27 -21.83
C GLY A 148 8.55 -62.92 -20.65
N ALA A 149 8.49 -64.24 -20.59
CA ALA A 149 8.93 -65.12 -19.51
C ALA A 149 10.46 -65.38 -19.45
N GLU A 150 10.83 -66.28 -18.54
CA GLU A 150 12.15 -66.89 -18.23
C GLU A 150 12.96 -66.14 -17.15
N GLY A 151 13.38 -66.74 -16.02
CA GLY A 151 13.27 -68.09 -15.50
C GLY A 151 14.46 -68.38 -14.58
N SER A 152 14.19 -68.83 -13.34
CA SER A 152 15.12 -69.57 -12.45
C SER A 152 16.42 -68.84 -12.02
N ILE A 153 17.07 -69.02 -10.87
CA ILE A 153 17.18 -70.11 -9.90
C ILE A 153 17.62 -69.44 -8.58
N GLY A 154 17.12 -69.92 -7.44
CA GLY A 154 17.59 -69.53 -6.11
C GLY A 154 18.79 -70.35 -5.62
N GLY A 155 19.47 -69.80 -4.62
CA GLY A 155 20.52 -70.41 -3.79
C GLY A 155 21.50 -69.31 -3.37
N GLY A 156 21.80 -69.04 -2.10
CA GLY A 156 21.52 -69.68 -0.83
C GLY A 156 22.49 -69.02 0.16
N LEU A 157 22.06 -68.96 1.43
CA LEU A 157 22.73 -68.38 2.61
C LEU A 157 22.68 -66.85 2.75
#